data_AF-A0A3C1SWU5-F1
#
_entry.id   AF-A0A3C1SWU5-F1
#
_cell.length_a   1.000
_cell.length_b   1.000
_cell.length_c   1.000
_cell.angle_alpha   90.00
_cell.angle_beta   90.00
_cell.angle_gamma   90.00
#
_symmetry.space_group_name_H-M   'P 1'
#
loop_
_entity.id
_entity.type
_entity.pdbx_description
1 polymer ?
#
loop_
_entity_poly.entity_id
_entity_poly.type
_entity_poly.pdbx_seq_one_letter_code
_entity_poly.pdbx_strand_id
1 'polypeptide(L)'
;PWLSFRLQSAPALVRLSERFSPRWRDRLARASEGLPQTSAAFWRAWFWTQLNWLVKLAVFAWILRLFAPMPGAAAVMGALGGDLTSVLPVHGIAGAGTYEAGVVAALIPFGIEAKVALAAAVNL
;
A
#
# COMPACT_ATOMS: atom_id res chain seq x y z
N PRO A 1 -2.93 -8.98 9.28
CA PRO A 1 -1.72 -9.69 8.81
C PRO A 1 -1.26 -10.86 9.73
N TRP A 2 -1.20 -10.71 11.06
CA TRP A 2 -0.81 -11.83 11.94
C TRP A 2 -1.87 -12.94 12.04
N LEU A 3 -3.15 -12.56 12.12
CA LEU A 3 -4.26 -13.52 12.12
C LEU A 3 -4.31 -14.35 10.84
N SER A 4 -4.05 -13.75 9.67
CA SER A 4 -3.99 -14.46 8.40
C SER A 4 -2.80 -15.44 8.34
N PHE A 5 -1.64 -15.05 8.87
CA PHE A 5 -0.49 -15.95 9.04
C PHE A 5 -0.83 -17.14 9.95
N ARG A 6 -1.57 -16.94 11.04
CA ARG A 6 -2.02 -18.04 11.92
C ARG A 6 -3.05 -18.95 11.27
N LEU A 7 -3.94 -18.37 10.46
CA LEU A 7 -4.96 -19.12 9.73
C LEU A 7 -4.33 -20.01 8.65
N GLN A 8 -3.23 -19.58 8.00
CA GLN A 8 -2.52 -20.37 6.99
C GLN A 8 -2.05 -21.74 7.54
N SER A 9 -1.70 -21.79 8.83
CA SER A 9 -1.23 -23.00 9.53
C SER A 9 -2.39 -23.82 10.12
N ALA A 10 -3.64 -23.38 9.93
CA ALA A 10 -4.79 -24.08 10.48
C ALA A 10 -5.07 -25.37 9.69
N PRO A 11 -5.16 -26.53 10.35
CA PRO A 11 -5.48 -27.81 9.70
C PRO A 11 -6.89 -27.82 9.04
N ALA A 12 -7.72 -26.81 9.32
CA ALA A 12 -8.99 -26.59 8.63
C ALA A 12 -8.80 -26.14 7.17
N LEU A 13 -7.80 -25.31 6.86
CA LEU A 13 -7.55 -24.87 5.48
C LEU A 13 -7.01 -26.00 4.60
N VAL A 14 -6.17 -26.87 5.17
CA VAL A 14 -5.68 -28.08 4.49
C VAL A 14 -6.85 -29.01 4.15
N ARG A 15 -7.76 -29.25 5.10
CA ARG A 15 -8.99 -30.05 4.85
C ARG A 15 -9.95 -29.39 3.85
N LEU A 16 -10.02 -28.07 3.82
CA LEU A 16 -10.80 -27.35 2.81
C LEU A 16 -10.17 -27.49 1.42
N SER A 17 -8.83 -27.53 1.36
CA SER A 17 -8.09 -27.69 0.11
C SER A 17 -8.32 -29.06 -0.55
N GLU A 18 -8.62 -30.08 0.26
CA GLU A 18 -9.02 -31.41 -0.19
C GLU A 18 -10.39 -31.46 -0.90
N ARG A 19 -11.15 -30.36 -0.90
CA ARG A 19 -12.38 -30.25 -1.69
C ARG A 19 -12.14 -29.69 -3.09
N PHE A 20 -10.94 -29.16 -3.37
CA PHE A 20 -10.60 -28.61 -4.68
C PHE A 20 -9.97 -29.65 -5.61
N SER A 21 -10.07 -29.38 -6.93
CA SER A 21 -9.47 -30.18 -8.00
C SER A 21 -7.94 -30.29 -7.85
N PRO A 22 -7.32 -31.43 -8.26
CA PRO A 22 -5.88 -31.68 -8.10
C PRO A 22 -4.98 -30.56 -8.63
N ARG A 23 -5.35 -29.95 -9.77
CA ARG A 23 -4.58 -28.85 -10.39
C ARG A 23 -4.49 -27.61 -9.49
N TRP A 24 -5.57 -27.30 -8.77
CA TRP A 24 -5.61 -26.16 -7.85
C TRP A 24 -4.86 -26.45 -6.56
N ARG A 25 -4.87 -27.70 -6.08
CA ARG A 25 -4.06 -28.12 -4.92
C ARG A 25 -2.57 -27.93 -5.17
N ASP A 26 -2.07 -28.38 -6.32
CA ASP A 26 -0.64 -28.23 -6.67
C ASP A 26 -0.21 -26.77 -6.83
N ARG A 27 -1.11 -25.89 -7.29
CA ARG A 27 -0.83 -24.46 -7.36
C ARG A 27 -0.84 -23.81 -5.98
N LEU A 28 -1.77 -24.20 -5.11
CA LEU A 28 -1.83 -23.70 -3.73
C LEU A 28 -0.62 -24.17 -2.91
N ALA A 29 -0.18 -25.42 -3.08
CA ALA A 29 1.02 -25.95 -2.44
C ALA A 29 2.26 -25.13 -2.83
N ARG A 30 2.48 -24.92 -4.14
CA ARG A 30 3.57 -24.07 -4.63
C ARG A 30 3.47 -22.62 -4.18
N ALA A 31 2.28 -22.05 -4.10
CA ALA A 31 2.09 -20.69 -3.56
C ALA A 31 2.42 -20.62 -2.06
N SER A 32 2.12 -21.67 -1.30
CA SER A 32 2.40 -21.73 0.13
C SER A 32 3.89 -21.87 0.46
N GLU A 33 4.69 -22.41 -0.46
CA GLU A 33 6.16 -22.44 -0.32
C GLU A 33 6.77 -21.04 -0.27
N GLY A 34 6.17 -20.07 -0.97
CA GLY A 34 6.61 -18.67 -0.96
C GLY A 34 6.19 -17.88 0.29
N LEU A 35 5.34 -18.45 1.15
CA LEU A 35 4.92 -17.80 2.39
C LEU A 35 5.98 -17.97 3.49
N PRO A 36 6.06 -17.05 4.46
CA PRO A 36 6.96 -17.22 5.59
C PRO A 36 6.58 -18.49 6.35
N GLN A 37 7.54 -19.40 6.55
CA GLN A 37 7.31 -20.66 7.25
C GLN A 37 7.46 -20.52 8.78
N THR A 38 8.04 -19.41 9.23
CA THR A 38 8.28 -19.14 10.65
C THR A 38 7.76 -17.76 11.05
N SER A 39 7.37 -17.62 12.32
CA SER A 39 6.95 -16.33 12.88
C SER A 39 8.03 -15.26 12.76
N ALA A 40 9.31 -15.63 12.90
CA ALA A 40 10.43 -14.71 12.72
C ALA A 40 10.55 -14.23 11.26
N ALA A 41 10.43 -15.15 10.29
CA ALA A 41 10.43 -14.78 8.88
C ALA A 41 9.24 -13.88 8.52
N PHE A 42 8.06 -14.14 9.09
CA PHE A 42 6.88 -13.30 8.92
C PHE A 42 7.11 -11.88 9.43
N TRP A 43 7.53 -11.73 10.70
CA TRP A 43 7.74 -10.40 11.28
C TRP A 43 8.86 -9.63 10.59
N ARG A 44 9.92 -10.32 10.15
CA ARG A 44 10.99 -9.72 9.35
C ARG A 44 10.46 -9.21 8.02
N ALA A 45 9.72 -10.03 7.27
CA ALA A 45 9.15 -9.64 5.99
C ALA A 45 8.16 -8.47 6.17
N TRP A 46 7.27 -8.56 7.15
CA TRP A 46 6.30 -7.51 7.46
C TRP A 46 7.00 -6.20 7.83
N PHE A 47 8.02 -6.25 8.69
CA PHE A 47 8.81 -5.08 9.06
C PHE A 47 9.47 -4.43 7.84
N TRP A 48 10.09 -5.21 6.96
CA TRP A 48 10.71 -4.69 5.74
C TRP A 48 9.68 -4.08 4.79
N THR A 49 8.49 -4.67 4.66
CA THR A 49 7.38 -4.09 3.90
C THR A 49 6.96 -2.73 4.47
N GLN A 50 6.77 -2.65 5.79
CA GLN A 50 6.42 -1.39 6.45
C GLN A 50 7.53 -0.34 6.27
N LEU A 51 8.79 -0.72 6.45
CA LEU A 51 9.92 0.20 6.33
C LEU A 51 10.07 0.72 4.90
N ASN A 52 9.99 -0.15 3.89
CA ASN A 52 10.03 0.26 2.48
C ASN A 52 8.90 1.24 2.15
N TRP A 53 7.70 0.94 2.63
CA TRP A 53 6.54 1.80 2.44
C TRP A 53 6.69 3.16 3.14
N LEU A 54 7.19 3.19 4.38
CA LEU A 54 7.46 4.44 5.10
C LEU A 54 8.54 5.29 4.42
N VAL A 55 9.60 4.68 3.89
CA VAL A 55 10.63 5.39 3.14
C VAL A 55 10.04 6.03 1.88
N LYS A 56 9.20 5.30 1.13
CA LYS A 56 8.48 5.84 -0.02
C LYS A 56 7.66 7.07 0.36
N LEU A 57 6.84 6.98 1.42
CA LEU A 57 6.02 8.09 1.88
C LEU A 57 6.85 9.29 2.36
N ALA A 58 7.97 9.04 3.05
CA ALA A 58 8.87 10.10 3.51
C ALA A 58 9.49 10.85 2.33
N VAL A 59 9.92 10.13 1.29
CA VAL A 59 10.46 10.72 0.06
C VAL A 59 9.38 11.53 -0.67
N PHE A 60 8.16 11.00 -0.80
CA PHE A 60 7.05 11.73 -1.42
C PHE A 60 6.69 13.01 -0.65
N ALA A 61 6.58 12.93 0.67
CA ALA A 61 6.33 14.09 1.52
C ALA A 61 7.46 15.13 1.40
N TRP A 62 8.71 14.68 1.26
CA TRP A 62 9.82 15.59 0.99
C TRP A 62 9.64 16.26 -0.38
N ILE A 63 9.49 15.50 -1.45
CA ILE A 63 9.35 16.03 -2.82
C ILE A 63 8.18 17.03 -2.91
N LEU A 64 7.03 16.74 -2.29
CA LEU A 64 5.91 17.68 -2.23
C LEU A 64 6.30 19.06 -1.68
N ARG A 65 7.13 19.08 -0.65
CA ARG A 65 7.60 20.33 -0.02
C ARG A 65 8.62 21.09 -0.88
N LEU A 66 9.22 20.43 -1.88
CA LEU A 66 10.07 21.10 -2.87
C LEU A 66 9.24 21.86 -3.91
N PHE A 67 8.04 21.37 -4.23
CA PHE A 67 7.17 21.96 -5.24
C PHE A 67 6.14 22.95 -4.69
N ALA A 68 5.74 22.79 -3.42
CA ALA A 68 4.85 23.74 -2.76
C ALA A 68 5.23 23.89 -1.28
N PRO A 69 5.37 25.13 -0.77
CA PRO A 69 5.62 25.36 0.64
C PRO A 69 4.39 24.93 1.45
N MET A 70 4.55 23.92 2.30
CA MET A 70 3.48 23.40 3.16
C MET A 70 4.01 22.84 4.48
N PRO A 71 3.17 22.74 5.52
CA PRO A 71 3.53 22.06 6.76
C PRO A 71 3.90 20.59 6.51
N GLY A 72 4.83 20.05 7.31
CA GLY A 72 5.26 18.65 7.18
C GLY A 72 4.10 17.65 7.32
N ALA A 73 3.15 17.92 8.22
CA ALA A 73 1.95 17.10 8.38
C ALA A 73 1.07 17.09 7.11
N ALA A 74 0.93 18.25 6.45
CA ALA A 74 0.20 18.34 5.19
C ALA A 74 0.88 17.51 4.10
N ALA A 75 2.21 17.58 3.98
CA ALA A 75 2.95 16.80 2.99
C ALA A 75 2.83 15.29 3.20
N VAL A 76 2.87 14.82 4.46
CA VAL A 76 2.63 13.40 4.79
C VAL A 76 1.20 13.00 4.43
N MET A 77 0.22 13.84 4.75
CA MET A 77 -1.17 13.57 4.39
C MET A 77 -1.39 13.57 2.87
N GLY A 78 -0.73 14.45 2.13
CA GLY A 78 -0.72 14.45 0.67
C GLY A 78 -0.18 13.14 0.11
N ALA A 79 0.99 12.70 0.56
CA ALA A 79 1.59 11.43 0.16
C ALA A 79 0.69 10.22 0.48
N LEU A 80 0.08 10.19 1.66
CA LEU A 80 -0.88 9.17 2.07
C LEU A 80 -2.15 9.20 1.21
N GLY A 81 -2.68 10.38 0.89
CA GLY A 81 -3.87 10.55 0.07
C GLY A 81 -3.68 10.01 -1.33
N GLY A 82 -2.53 10.29 -1.96
CA GLY A 82 -2.16 9.70 -3.24
C GLY A 82 -2.04 8.18 -3.16
N ASP A 83 -1.30 7.65 -2.18
CA ASP A 83 -1.06 6.21 -2.05
C ASP A 83 -2.34 5.42 -1.72
N LEU A 84 -3.28 6.01 -0.97
CA LEU A 84 -4.59 5.41 -0.65
C LEU A 84 -5.43 5.15 -1.90
N THR A 85 -5.21 5.90 -2.99
CA THR A 85 -5.96 5.68 -4.23
C THR A 85 -5.60 4.35 -4.91
N SER A 86 -4.44 3.77 -4.58
CA SER A 86 -4.03 2.45 -5.09
C SER A 86 -4.89 1.29 -4.58
N VAL A 87 -5.59 1.47 -3.45
CA VAL A 87 -6.48 0.45 -2.88
C VAL A 87 -7.96 0.69 -3.20
N LEU A 88 -8.27 1.75 -3.95
CA LEU A 88 -9.64 2.01 -4.39
C LEU A 88 -10.01 1.08 -5.56
N PRO A 89 -11.28 0.66 -5.66
CA PRO A 89 -11.74 -0.20 -6.76
C PRO A 89 -11.68 0.48 -8.12
N VAL A 90 -11.60 1.81 -8.14
CA VAL A 90 -11.48 2.64 -9.34
C VAL A 90 -10.21 3.46 -9.23
N HIS A 91 -9.29 3.27 -10.18
CA HIS A 91 -8.04 4.00 -10.31
C HIS A 91 -7.76 4.28 -11.79
N GLY A 92 -7.06 5.38 -12.07
CA GLY A 92 -6.68 5.72 -13.45
C GLY A 92 -5.67 4.73 -14.04
N ILE A 93 -5.35 4.91 -15.32
CA ILE A 93 -4.30 4.12 -15.99
C ILE A 93 -2.97 4.42 -15.30
N ALA A 94 -2.33 3.39 -14.75
CA ALA A 94 -1.14 3.52 -13.89
C ALA A 94 -1.35 4.45 -12.66
N GLY A 95 -2.60 4.69 -12.24
CA GLY A 95 -2.93 5.57 -11.14
C GLY A 95 -3.03 7.06 -11.52
N ALA A 96 -2.72 7.44 -12.77
CA ALA A 96 -2.79 8.83 -13.23
C ALA A 96 -4.21 9.42 -13.09
N GLY A 97 -4.30 10.66 -12.66
CA GLY A 97 -5.53 11.35 -12.30
C GLY A 97 -6.03 11.01 -10.90
N THR A 98 -6.14 9.73 -10.55
CA THR A 98 -6.62 9.33 -9.21
C THR A 98 -5.59 9.59 -8.12
N TYR A 99 -4.32 9.38 -8.41
CA TYR A 99 -3.23 9.66 -7.48
C TYR A 99 -3.19 11.15 -7.14
N GLU A 100 -3.17 12.01 -8.15
CA GLU A 100 -3.13 13.46 -8.00
C GLU A 100 -4.38 13.99 -7.33
N ALA A 101 -5.56 13.44 -7.66
CA ALA A 101 -6.80 13.76 -6.96
C ALA A 101 -6.75 13.40 -5.48
N GLY A 102 -6.14 12.26 -5.11
CA GLY A 102 -5.94 11.85 -3.73
C GLY A 102 -5.01 12.80 -2.97
N VAL A 103 -3.89 13.21 -3.59
CA VAL A 103 -2.97 14.22 -3.02
C VAL A 103 -3.70 15.54 -2.81
N VAL A 104 -4.41 16.05 -3.82
CA VAL A 104 -5.16 17.31 -3.75
C VAL A 104 -6.23 17.25 -2.67
N ALA A 105 -7.04 16.19 -2.64
CA ALA A 105 -8.09 16.00 -1.64
C ALA A 105 -7.54 15.99 -0.21
N ALA A 106 -6.36 15.40 0.02
CA ALA A 106 -5.72 15.36 1.32
C ALA A 106 -5.09 16.70 1.74
N LEU A 107 -4.72 17.56 0.78
CA LEU A 107 -4.09 18.86 1.03
C LEU A 107 -5.08 20.02 1.21
N ILE A 108 -6.29 19.94 0.64
CA ILE A 108 -7.34 20.96 0.79
C ILE A 108 -7.66 21.29 2.26
N PRO A 109 -7.82 20.31 3.18
CA PRO A 109 -8.08 20.59 4.59
C PRO A 109 -6.96 21.37 5.31
N PHE A 110 -5.76 21.40 4.73
CA PHE A 110 -4.62 22.15 5.24
C PHE A 110 -4.52 23.56 4.64
N GLY A 111 -5.51 23.99 3.85
CA GLY A 111 -5.54 25.31 3.24
C GLY A 111 -4.65 25.45 2.00
N ILE A 112 -4.17 24.34 1.43
CA ILE A 112 -3.40 24.37 0.18
C ILE A 112 -4.38 24.51 -0.99
N GLU A 113 -4.18 25.54 -1.82
CA GLU A 113 -5.00 25.76 -3.00
C GLU A 113 -4.93 24.55 -3.95
N ALA A 114 -6.08 24.10 -4.46
CA ALA A 114 -6.16 22.91 -5.31
C ALA A 114 -5.24 22.98 -6.54
N LYS A 115 -5.07 24.17 -7.14
CA LYS A 115 -4.17 24.37 -8.28
C LYS A 115 -2.70 24.16 -7.89
N VAL A 116 -2.29 24.67 -6.73
CA VAL A 116 -0.93 24.51 -6.19
C VAL A 116 -0.70 23.05 -5.79
N ALA A 117 -1.66 22.44 -5.11
CA ALA A 117 -1.61 21.03 -4.74
C ALA A 117 -1.51 20.12 -5.97
N LEU A 118 -2.27 20.40 -7.03
CA LEU A 118 -2.23 19.63 -8.27
C LEU A 118 -0.88 19.78 -8.98
N ALA A 119 -0.35 21.01 -9.05
CA ALA A 119 0.96 21.26 -9.64
C ALA A 119 2.08 20.53 -8.88
N ALA A 120 2.00 20.42 -7.55
CA ALA A 120 2.91 19.59 -6.78
C ALA A 120 2.69 18.09 -7.02
N ALA A 121 1.44 17.66 -7.12
CA ALA A 121 1.07 16.25 -7.26
C ALA A 121 1.49 15.61 -8.59
N VAL A 122 1.43 16.36 -9.70
CA VAL A 122 1.88 15.85 -11.02
C VAL A 122 3.40 15.67 -11.14
N ASN A 123 4.17 16.15 -10.15
CA ASN A 123 5.63 16.04 -10.11
C ASN A 123 6.13 14.97 -9.12
N LEU A 124 5.23 14.14 -8.58
CA LEU A 124 5.54 12.97 -7.74
C LEU A 124 5.70 11.71 -8.58
#